data_AF-A0A9E3ZZ76-F1
#
_entry.id   AF-A0A9E3ZZ76-F1
#
_cell.length_a   1.000
_cell.length_b   1.000
_cell.length_c   1.000
_cell.angle_alpha   90.00
_cell.angle_beta   90.00
_cell.angle_gamma   90.00
#
_symmetry.space_group_name_H-M   'P 1'
#
loop_
_entity.id
_entity.type
_entity.pdbx_description
1 polymer ?
#
loop_
_entity_poly.entity_id
_entity_poly.type
_entity_poly.pdbx_seq_one_letter_code
_entity_poly.pdbx_strand_id
1 'polypeptide(L)'
;MKFWIRIAGVLGIVGALIFLGSRNTGSVGAIDLGIASFAEVPLWQALLGSALSGAALAALVFSWPVVRLKLAARRRQKRIAELEQELHGLRTLPLGDEAEAAPLDAES
;
A
#
# COMPACT_ATOMS: atom_id res chain seq x y z
N MET A 1 3.81 11.34 -17.48
CA MET A 1 2.94 12.54 -17.30
C MET A 1 2.18 12.57 -15.97
N LYS A 2 1.41 11.53 -15.57
CA LYS A 2 0.61 11.54 -14.32
C LYS A 2 1.41 11.81 -13.03
N PHE A 3 2.70 11.45 -12.99
CA PHE A 3 3.60 11.70 -11.85
C PHE A 3 3.91 13.20 -11.65
N TRP A 4 4.16 13.92 -12.74
CA TRP A 4 4.45 15.36 -12.71
C TRP A 4 3.25 16.20 -12.27
N ILE A 5 2.05 15.81 -12.67
CA ILE A 5 0.80 16.47 -12.24
C ILE A 5 0.60 16.34 -10.73
N ARG A 6 0.93 15.17 -10.15
CA ARG A 6 0.87 14.95 -8.70
C ARG A 6 1.89 15.81 -7.95
N ILE A 7 3.13 15.87 -8.46
CA ILE A 7 4.18 16.71 -7.86
C ILE A 7 3.80 18.18 -7.91
N ALA A 8 3.34 18.67 -9.06
CA ALA A 8 2.90 20.05 -9.22
C ALA A 8 1.71 20.37 -8.28
N GLY A 9 0.76 19.46 -8.13
CA GLY A 9 -0.35 19.61 -7.18
C GLY A 9 0.11 19.70 -5.73
N VAL A 10 1.01 18.82 -5.29
CA VAL A 10 1.56 18.87 -3.93
C VAL A 10 2.35 20.15 -3.69
N LEU A 11 3.21 20.55 -4.62
CA LEU A 11 3.96 21.81 -4.54
C LEU A 11 3.04 23.03 -4.49
N GLY A 12 1.94 23.02 -5.27
CA GLY A 12 0.92 24.07 -5.23
C GLY A 12 0.24 24.18 -3.86
N ILE A 13 -0.13 23.04 -3.26
CA ILE A 13 -0.73 23.01 -1.91
C ILE A 13 0.26 23.52 -0.86
N VAL A 14 1.52 23.06 -0.90
CA VAL A 14 2.56 23.51 0.03
C VAL A 14 2.82 25.02 -0.14
N GLY A 15 2.93 25.50 -1.38
CA GLY A 15 3.09 26.92 -1.68
C GLY A 15 1.91 27.76 -1.19
N ALA A 16 0.68 27.28 -1.36
CA ALA A 16 -0.52 27.94 -0.86
C ALA A 16 -0.53 28.02 0.68
N LEU A 17 -0.13 26.94 1.37
CA LEU A 17 -0.02 26.93 2.84
C LEU A 17 1.04 27.91 3.35
N ILE A 18 2.22 27.97 2.72
CA ILE A 18 3.28 28.92 3.06
C ILE A 18 2.82 30.36 2.79
N PHE A 19 2.15 30.60 1.67
CA PHE A 19 1.61 31.90 1.32
C PHE A 19 0.54 32.36 2.32
N LEU A 20 -0.40 31.49 2.70
CA LEU A 20 -1.41 31.79 3.71
C LEU A 20 -0.77 32.06 5.07
N GLY A 21 0.19 31.23 5.50
CA GLY A 21 0.88 31.40 6.78
C GLY A 21 1.68 32.70 6.88
N SER A 22 2.35 33.10 5.81
CA SER A 22 3.13 34.36 5.78
C SER A 22 2.24 35.61 5.77
N ARG A 23 1.02 35.52 5.24
CA ARG A 23 0.06 36.62 5.22
C ARG A 23 -0.77 36.74 6.50
N ASN A 24 -0.86 35.67 7.29
CA ASN A 24 -1.81 35.57 8.39
C ASN A 24 -1.07 35.27 9.71
N THR A 25 -0.47 36.32 10.28
CA THR A 25 0.25 36.30 11.56
C THR A 25 -0.65 36.45 12.79
N GLY A 26 -1.97 36.47 12.59
CA GLY A 26 -2.94 36.56 13.68
C GLY A 26 -2.84 35.36 14.63
N SER A 27 -3.17 35.59 15.90
CA SER A 27 -3.37 34.53 16.89
C SER A 27 -4.86 34.18 16.99
N VAL A 28 -5.14 32.92 17.26
CA VAL A 28 -6.48 32.44 17.60
C VAL A 28 -6.57 32.44 19.12
N GLY A 29 -7.58 33.14 19.67
CA GLY A 29 -7.68 33.41 21.10
C GLY A 29 -7.67 32.15 21.97
N ALA A 30 -8.51 31.16 21.64
CA ALA A 30 -8.49 29.87 22.29
C ALA A 30 -8.91 28.76 21.31
N ILE A 31 -8.18 27.64 21.33
CA ILE A 31 -8.53 26.42 20.64
C ILE A 31 -8.85 25.38 21.71
N ASP A 32 -10.10 24.91 21.73
CA ASP A 32 -10.53 23.82 22.59
C ASP A 32 -10.62 22.53 21.78
N LEU A 33 -9.81 21.54 22.13
CA LEU A 33 -9.80 20.21 21.51
C LEU A 33 -10.63 19.20 22.33
N GLY A 34 -11.43 19.66 23.30
CA GLY A 34 -12.25 18.85 24.20
C GLY A 34 -11.46 18.15 25.31
N ILE A 35 -10.17 17.86 25.09
CA ILE A 35 -9.26 17.25 26.07
C ILE A 35 -8.27 18.29 26.62
N ALA A 36 -7.94 19.30 25.82
CA ALA A 36 -6.99 20.35 26.17
C ALA A 36 -7.39 21.65 25.48
N SER A 37 -7.30 22.75 26.23
CA SER A 37 -7.46 24.10 25.73
C SER A 37 -6.10 24.76 25.56
N PHE A 38 -5.85 25.32 24.39
CA PHE A 38 -4.64 26.09 24.10
C PHE A 38 -5.04 27.55 23.87
N ALA A 39 -4.48 28.46 24.67
CA ALA A 39 -4.68 29.89 24.51
C ALA A 39 -3.61 30.49 23.59
N GLU A 40 -3.98 31.50 22.81
CA GLU A 40 -3.09 32.28 21.93
C GLU A 40 -2.28 31.44 20.92
N VAL A 41 -2.95 30.48 20.26
CA VAL A 41 -2.27 29.65 19.25
C VAL A 41 -2.08 30.46 17.97
N PRO A 42 -0.87 30.54 17.39
CA PRO A 42 -0.66 31.16 16.09
C PRO A 42 -1.51 30.48 15.02
N LEU A 43 -2.21 31.27 14.21
CA LEU A 43 -3.14 30.77 13.19
C LEU A 43 -2.49 29.77 12.22
N TRP A 44 -1.21 29.98 11.89
CA TRP A 44 -0.46 29.07 11.03
C TRP A 44 -0.32 27.67 11.64
N GLN A 45 -0.16 27.55 12.97
CA GLN A 45 -0.05 26.25 13.64
C GLN A 45 -1.38 25.50 13.60
N ALA A 46 -2.49 26.21 13.83
CA ALA A 46 -3.83 25.65 13.74
C ALA A 46 -4.13 25.14 12.32
N LEU A 47 -3.80 25.94 11.30
CA LEU A 47 -3.92 25.56 9.89
C LEU A 47 -3.08 24.32 9.56
N LEU A 48 -1.80 24.30 9.96
CA LEU A 48 -0.90 23.18 9.69
C LEU A 48 -1.35 21.90 10.40
N GLY A 49 -1.80 22.00 11.64
CA GLY A 49 -2.36 20.88 12.40
C GLY A 49 -3.63 20.30 11.76
N SER A 50 -4.56 21.16 11.32
CA SER A 50 -5.76 20.73 10.61
C SER A 50 -5.45 20.07 9.25
N ALA A 51 -4.49 20.62 8.51
CA ALA A 51 -4.05 20.08 7.23
C ALA A 51 -3.36 18.72 7.40
N LEU A 52 -2.46 18.59 8.38
CA LEU A 52 -1.75 17.35 8.67
C LEU A 52 -2.69 16.25 9.16
N SER A 53 -3.65 16.58 10.03
CA SER A 53 -4.64 15.60 10.50
C SER A 53 -5.53 15.11 9.36
N GLY A 54 -6.01 16.01 8.49
CA GLY A 54 -6.73 15.65 7.28
C GLY A 54 -5.90 14.77 6.33
N ALA A 55 -4.63 15.12 6.12
CA ALA A 55 -3.71 14.35 5.29
C ALA A 55 -3.42 12.96 5.87
N ALA A 56 -3.24 12.84 7.19
CA ALA A 56 -3.03 11.58 7.88
C ALA A 56 -4.25 10.66 7.75
N LEU A 57 -5.46 11.19 7.94
CA LEU A 57 -6.70 10.44 7.76
C LEU A 57 -6.88 9.99 6.30
N ALA A 58 -6.63 10.87 5.34
CA ALA A 58 -6.66 10.52 3.92
C ALA A 58 -5.64 9.42 3.61
N ALA A 59 -4.40 9.55 4.08
CA ALA A 59 -3.36 8.54 3.89
C ALA A 59 -3.78 7.19 4.47
N LEU A 60 -4.39 7.18 5.67
CA LEU A 60 -4.91 5.96 6.29
C LEU A 60 -5.96 5.28 5.40
N VAL A 61 -6.97 6.04 4.94
CA VAL A 61 -8.06 5.52 4.08
C VAL A 61 -7.53 5.02 2.74
N PHE A 62 -6.64 5.77 2.09
CA PHE A 62 -6.08 5.39 0.78
C PHE A 62 -5.00 4.30 0.88
N SER A 63 -4.40 4.07 2.05
CA SER A 63 -3.43 2.99 2.25
C SER A 63 -4.09 1.61 2.27
N TRP A 64 -5.35 1.53 2.72
CA TRP A 64 -6.08 0.26 2.86
C TRP A 64 -6.14 -0.60 1.58
N PRO A 65 -6.51 -0.07 0.39
CA PRO A 65 -6.50 -0.87 -0.84
C PRO A 65 -5.10 -1.35 -1.22
N VAL A 66 -4.06 -0.56 -0.97
CA VAL A 66 -2.66 -0.93 -1.24
C VAL A 66 -2.23 -2.09 -0.36
N VAL A 67 -2.58 -2.04 0.93
CA VAL A 67 -2.32 -3.13 1.88
C VAL A 67 -3.04 -4.40 1.45
N ARG A 68 -4.32 -4.30 1.06
CA ARG A 68 -5.10 -5.45 0.54
C ARG A 68 -4.47 -6.06 -0.72
N LEU A 69 -4.03 -5.23 -1.67
CA LEU A 69 -3.35 -5.67 -2.88
C LEU A 69 -2.05 -6.41 -2.56
N LYS A 70 -1.24 -5.87 -1.63
CA LYS A 70 0.02 -6.49 -1.21
C LYS A 70 -0.21 -7.84 -0.53
N LEU A 71 -1.23 -7.94 0.32
CA LEU A 71 -1.65 -9.20 0.94
C LEU A 71 -2.13 -10.23 -0.10
N ALA A 72 -2.95 -9.80 -1.06
CA ALA A 72 -3.43 -10.68 -2.15
C ALA A 72 -2.27 -11.16 -3.04
N ALA A 73 -1.32 -10.28 -3.37
CA ALA A 73 -0.13 -10.64 -4.14
C ALA A 73 0.72 -11.71 -3.42
N ARG A 74 0.94 -11.55 -2.11
CA ARG A 74 1.65 -12.55 -1.30
C ARG A 74 0.95 -13.91 -1.29
N ARG A 75 -0.40 -13.92 -1.18
CA ARG A 75 -1.18 -15.17 -1.23
C ARG A 75 -1.06 -15.85 -2.60
N ARG A 76 -1.11 -15.07 -3.68
CA ARG A 76 -0.93 -15.59 -5.05
C ARG A 76 0.46 -16.17 -5.27
N GLN A 77 1.51 -15.50 -4.78
CA GLN A 77 2.88 -16.00 -4.88
C GLN A 77 3.06 -17.35 -4.17
N LYS A 78 2.48 -17.53 -2.97
CA LYS A 78 2.51 -18.82 -2.28
C LYS A 78 1.84 -19.92 -3.11
N ARG A 79 0.66 -19.64 -3.66
CA ARG A 79 -0.08 -20.62 -4.48
C ARG A 79 0.66 -20.99 -5.77
N ILE A 80 1.36 -20.03 -6.38
CA ILE A 80 2.21 -20.30 -7.54
C ILE A 80 3.35 -21.25 -7.15
N ALA A 81 4.02 -21.01 -6.02
CA ALA A 81 5.11 -21.87 -5.56
C ALA A 81 4.64 -23.32 -5.24
N GLU A 82 3.45 -23.46 -4.65
CA GLU A 82 2.83 -24.78 -4.41
C GLU A 82 2.54 -25.51 -5.74
N LEU A 83 1.93 -24.80 -6.70
CA LEU A 83 1.65 -25.36 -8.04
C LEU A 83 2.94 -25.72 -8.80
N GLU A 84 4.00 -24.92 -8.67
CA GLU A 84 5.31 -25.24 -9.25
C GLU A 84 5.91 -26.52 -8.65
N GLN A 85 5.75 -26.75 -7.34
CA GLN A 85 6.18 -27.99 -6.69
C GLN A 85 5.39 -29.21 -7.18
N GLU A 86 4.07 -29.10 -7.31
CA GLU A 86 3.23 -30.16 -7.85
C GLU A 86 3.62 -30.50 -9.30
N LEU A 87 3.82 -29.48 -10.13
CA LEU A 87 4.23 -29.63 -11.52
C LEU A 87 5.63 -30.25 -11.63
N HIS A 88 6.55 -29.87 -10.73
CA HIS A 88 7.87 -30.49 -10.65
C HIS A 88 7.76 -31.97 -10.29
N GLY A 89 6.93 -32.33 -9.29
CA GLY A 89 6.67 -33.71 -8.90
C GLY A 89 6.09 -34.57 -10.04
N LEU A 90 5.14 -34.02 -10.80
CA LEU A 90 4.56 -34.69 -11.98
C LEU A 90 5.57 -34.86 -13.12
N ARG A 91 6.56 -33.98 -13.26
CA ARG A 91 7.62 -34.09 -14.26
C ARG A 91 8.71 -35.08 -13.89
N THR A 92 8.93 -35.30 -12.61
CA THR A 92 9.91 -36.28 -12.10
C THR A 92 9.32 -37.67 -11.90
N LEU A 93 8.01 -37.84 -12.13
CA LEU A 93 7.38 -39.15 -12.11
C LEU A 93 7.98 -40.01 -13.23
N PRO A 94 8.54 -41.19 -12.93
CA PRO A 94 9.02 -42.10 -13.96
C PRO A 94 7.85 -42.42 -14.88
N LEU A 95 7.95 -41.98 -16.12
CA LEU A 95 6.97 -42.28 -17.16
C LEU A 95 7.12 -43.75 -17.53
N GLY A 96 6.59 -44.65 -16.69
CA GLY A 96 6.36 -46.05 -17.01
C GLY A 96 7.49 -46.77 -17.76
N ASP A 97 8.68 -46.88 -17.16
CA ASP A 97 9.66 -47.90 -17.57
C ASP A 97 9.12 -49.34 -17.36
N GLU A 98 7.94 -49.49 -16.75
CA GLU A 98 7.29 -50.78 -16.47
C GLU A 98 6.41 -51.29 -17.64
N ALA A 99 6.16 -50.51 -18.69
CA ALA A 99 5.36 -50.97 -19.84
C ALA A 99 6.15 -51.84 -20.84
N GLU A 100 7.49 -51.88 -20.73
CA GLU A 100 8.38 -52.59 -21.67
C GLU A 100 9.01 -53.86 -21.07
N ALA A 101 8.59 -54.26 -19.86
CA ALA A 101 9.04 -55.49 -19.19
C ALA A 101 7.94 -56.55 -19.12
N ALA A 102 7.10 -56.67 -20.16
CA ALA A 102 6.25 -57.85 -20.36
C ALA A 102 7.07 -58.92 -21.13
N PRO A 103 7.59 -59.97 -20.45
CA PRO A 103 8.34 -61.02 -21.12
C PRO A 103 7.44 -61.78 -22.11
N LEU A 104 7.85 -61.80 -23.38
CA LEU A 104 7.28 -62.62 -24.46
C LEU A 104 7.66 -64.10 -24.31
N ASP A 105 7.64 -64.63 -23.09
CA ASP A 105 8.02 -66.02 -22.78
C ASP A 105 6.77 -66.83 -22.45
N ALA A 106 5.84 -66.92 -23.40
CA ALA A 106 4.62 -67.71 -23.21
C ALA A 106 4.10 -68.36 -24.50
N GLU A 107 4.96 -68.82 -25.41
CA GLU A 107 4.56 -69.84 -26.39
C GLU A 107 5.68 -70.87 -26.58
N SER A 108 5.58 -71.96 -25.81
CA SER A 108 6.26 -73.25 -26.01
C SER A 108 5.29 -74.27 -26.60
#